data_AF-A0A2D4QTU6-F1
#
_entry.id   AF-A0A2D4QTU6-F1
#
_cell.length_a   1.000
_cell.length_b   1.000
_cell.length_c   1.000
_cell.angle_alpha   90.00
_cell.angle_beta   90.00
_cell.angle_gamma   90.00
#
_symmetry.space_group_name_H-M   'P 1'
#
loop_
_entity.id
_entity.type
_entity.pdbx_description
1 polymer ?
#
loop_
_entity_poly.entity_id
_entity_poly.type
_entity_poly.pdbx_seq_one_letter_code
_entity_poly.pdbx_strand_id
1 'polypeptide(L)'
;SHGEAFALLMKSDPKLTRGINVWWIKFFLTAVYATMYIRDHQRPAFHAALGVDPDWYAHEVFTKTSKLTKQIFPITLDIEHPRWKKGLASIQKANADLVDAKAEGKKLAKITSSIRAGLAFVMLFTVPSKKHSVPLVTSMKPAY
;
A
#
# COMPACT_ATOMS: atom_id res chain seq x y z
N SER A 1 21.52 7.79 -0.48
CA SER A 1 22.54 6.85 0.01
C SER A 1 21.98 5.49 0.46
N HIS A 2 21.04 5.34 1.41
CA HIS A 2 20.61 3.99 1.85
C HIS A 2 19.70 3.24 0.83
N GLY A 3 18.72 3.93 0.23
CA GLY A 3 17.84 3.32 -0.79
C GLY A 3 18.55 2.92 -2.09
N GLU A 4 19.67 3.56 -2.42
CA GLU A 4 20.49 3.25 -3.61
C GLU A 4 21.20 1.92 -3.45
N ALA A 5 21.76 1.64 -2.27
CA ALA A 5 22.41 0.36 -1.98
C ALA A 5 21.40 -0.80 -2.10
N PHE A 6 20.17 -0.62 -1.59
CA PHE A 6 19.10 -1.61 -1.75
C PHE A 6 18.67 -1.76 -3.20
N ALA A 7 18.50 -0.66 -3.95
CA ALA A 7 18.13 -0.72 -5.36
C ALA A 7 19.18 -1.45 -6.21
N LEU A 8 20.47 -1.19 -5.94
CA LEU A 8 21.58 -1.88 -6.58
C LEU A 8 21.64 -3.35 -6.19
N LEU A 9 21.45 -3.69 -4.92
CA LEU A 9 21.38 -5.08 -4.44
C LEU A 9 20.23 -5.86 -5.10
N MET A 10 19.05 -5.25 -5.19
CA MET A 10 17.89 -5.88 -5.82
C MET A 10 18.08 -6.10 -7.33
N LYS A 11 18.94 -5.29 -7.97
CA LYS A 11 19.30 -5.44 -9.38
C LYS A 11 20.45 -6.42 -9.61
N SER A 12 21.43 -6.46 -8.72
CA SER A 12 22.56 -7.39 -8.83
C SER A 12 22.13 -8.84 -8.67
N ASP A 13 21.00 -9.08 -8.01
CA ASP A 13 20.45 -10.40 -7.79
C ASP A 13 18.99 -10.54 -8.31
N PRO A 14 18.81 -10.90 -9.60
CA PRO A 14 17.49 -10.99 -10.23
C PRO A 14 16.53 -11.98 -9.56
N LYS A 15 17.01 -12.91 -8.73
CA LYS A 15 16.11 -13.83 -8.01
C LYS A 15 15.21 -13.08 -7.03
N LEU A 16 15.65 -11.93 -6.51
CA LEU A 16 14.90 -11.11 -5.55
C LEU A 16 13.67 -10.41 -6.16
N THR A 17 13.60 -10.31 -7.49
CA THR A 17 12.51 -9.64 -8.22
C THR A 17 11.79 -10.55 -9.21
N ARG A 18 12.01 -11.87 -9.16
CA ARG A 18 11.41 -12.85 -10.09
C ARG A 18 10.75 -14.01 -9.34
N GLY A 19 9.96 -14.80 -10.05
CA GLY A 19 9.30 -16.00 -9.51
C GLY A 19 8.39 -15.68 -8.33
N ILE A 20 8.52 -16.44 -7.24
CA ILE A 20 7.71 -16.27 -6.03
C ILE A 20 7.89 -14.90 -5.36
N ASN A 21 9.06 -14.27 -5.53
CA ASN A 21 9.32 -12.97 -4.92
C ASN A 21 8.45 -11.85 -5.50
N VAL A 22 7.88 -12.03 -6.70
CA VAL A 22 6.88 -11.10 -7.23
C VAL A 22 5.63 -11.06 -6.37
N TRP A 23 5.23 -12.20 -5.78
CA TRP A 23 4.10 -12.26 -4.84
C TRP A 23 4.41 -11.58 -3.51
N TRP A 24 5.65 -11.74 -3.01
CA TRP A 24 6.12 -11.01 -1.83
C TRP A 24 6.17 -9.51 -2.06
N ILE A 25 6.65 -9.06 -3.23
CA ILE A 25 6.60 -7.65 -3.63
C ILE A 25 5.16 -7.15 -3.65
N LYS A 26 4.23 -7.91 -4.25
CA LYS A 26 2.81 -7.56 -4.27
C LYS A 26 2.23 -7.43 -2.86
N PHE A 27 2.55 -8.39 -1.99
CA PHE A 27 2.11 -8.39 -0.59
C PHE A 27 2.64 -7.16 0.14
N PHE A 28 3.95 -6.89 0.02
CA PHE A 28 4.60 -5.74 0.64
C PHE A 28 3.98 -4.42 0.18
N LEU A 29 3.83 -4.20 -1.13
CA LEU A 29 3.17 -3.00 -1.66
C LEU A 29 1.75 -2.84 -1.12
N THR A 30 0.98 -3.94 -1.06
CA THR A 30 -0.40 -3.93 -0.57
C THR A 30 -0.44 -3.54 0.92
N ALA A 31 0.43 -4.13 1.74
CA ALA A 31 0.54 -3.86 3.16
C ALA A 31 0.96 -2.41 3.46
N VAL A 32 1.97 -1.90 2.75
CA VAL A 32 2.42 -0.51 2.91
C VAL A 32 1.31 0.46 2.51
N TYR A 33 0.64 0.25 1.37
CA TYR A 33 -0.43 1.15 0.94
C TYR A 33 -1.65 1.12 1.87
N ALA A 34 -2.06 -0.07 2.31
CA ALA A 34 -3.17 -0.21 3.24
C ALA A 34 -2.90 0.47 4.60
N THR A 35 -1.71 0.26 5.16
CA THR A 35 -1.34 0.88 6.45
C THR A 35 -1.18 2.38 6.35
N MET A 36 -0.64 2.88 5.23
CA MET A 36 -0.55 4.30 4.93
C MET A 36 -1.95 4.94 4.88
N TYR A 37 -2.87 4.33 4.12
CA TYR A 37 -4.25 4.80 4.00
C TYR A 37 -4.96 4.86 5.35
N ILE A 38 -4.85 3.79 6.15
CA ILE A 38 -5.42 3.73 7.51
C ILE A 38 -4.89 4.86 8.38
N ARG A 39 -3.56 5.03 8.43
CA ARG A 39 -2.90 6.03 9.28
C ARG A 39 -3.31 7.45 8.89
N ASP A 40 -3.35 7.74 7.59
CA ASP A 40 -3.65 9.07 7.07
C ASP A 40 -5.11 9.45 7.41
N HIS A 41 -6.04 8.48 7.35
CA HIS A 41 -7.43 8.66 7.78
C HIS A 41 -7.62 8.75 9.31
N GLN A 42 -6.64 8.28 10.10
CA GLN A 42 -6.65 8.42 11.56
C GLN A 42 -6.07 9.75 12.05
N ARG A 43 -5.48 10.56 11.16
CA ARG A 43 -4.89 11.87 11.48
C ARG A 43 -5.56 13.02 10.72
N PRO A 44 -6.88 13.21 10.85
CA PRO A 44 -7.63 14.21 10.08
C PRO A 44 -7.13 15.64 10.28
N ALA A 45 -6.62 15.97 11.48
CA ALA A 45 -6.06 17.30 11.77
C ALA A 45 -4.84 17.66 10.90
N PHE A 46 -4.01 16.67 10.51
CA PHE A 46 -2.86 16.90 9.64
C PHE A 46 -3.30 17.28 8.22
N HIS A 47 -4.27 16.55 7.67
CA HIS A 47 -4.78 16.81 6.32
C HIS A 47 -5.65 18.07 6.26
N ALA A 48 -6.41 18.36 7.31
CA ALA A 48 -7.15 19.61 7.46
C ALA A 48 -6.20 20.83 7.52
N ALA A 49 -5.08 20.73 8.24
CA ALA A 49 -4.07 21.79 8.30
C ALA A 49 -3.37 22.03 6.95
N LEU A 50 -3.28 21.00 6.11
CA LEU A 50 -2.75 21.10 4.74
C LEU A 50 -3.82 21.46 3.69
N GLY A 51 -5.10 21.50 4.07
CA GLY A 51 -6.21 21.82 3.17
C GLY A 51 -6.46 20.77 2.07
N VAL A 52 -6.09 19.50 2.30
CA VAL A 52 -6.20 18.43 1.30
C VAL A 52 -7.07 17.28 1.79
N ASP A 53 -7.86 16.72 0.88
CA ASP A 53 -8.65 15.51 1.11
C ASP A 53 -7.73 14.28 1.31
N PRO A 54 -7.91 13.47 2.38
CA PRO A 54 -7.07 12.29 2.63
C PRO A 54 -7.14 11.22 1.55
N ASP A 55 -8.30 11.05 0.90
CA ASP A 55 -8.50 10.10 -0.19
C ASP A 55 -7.68 10.50 -1.42
N TRP A 56 -7.77 11.77 -1.81
CA TRP A 56 -6.95 12.37 -2.86
C TRP A 56 -5.46 12.26 -2.53
N TYR A 57 -5.07 12.63 -1.31
CA TYR A 57 -3.66 12.59 -0.88
C TYR A 57 -3.09 11.18 -0.95
N ALA A 58 -3.82 10.18 -0.44
CA ALA A 58 -3.39 8.79 -0.50
C ALA A 58 -3.23 8.31 -1.95
N HIS A 59 -4.16 8.66 -2.84
CA HIS A 59 -4.09 8.33 -4.26
C HIS A 59 -2.84 8.92 -4.94
N GLU A 60 -2.54 10.18 -4.65
CA GLU A 60 -1.37 10.88 -5.17
C GLU A 60 -0.07 10.23 -4.69
N VAL A 61 0.01 9.87 -3.40
CA VAL A 61 1.17 9.17 -2.84
C VAL A 61 1.31 7.77 -3.45
N PHE A 62 0.23 7.03 -3.68
CA PHE A 62 0.29 5.73 -4.36
C PHE A 62 0.80 5.87 -5.80
N THR A 63 0.36 6.90 -6.52
CA THR A 63 0.77 7.17 -7.90
C THR A 63 2.27 7.47 -7.97
N LYS A 64 2.75 8.38 -7.12
CA LYS A 64 4.17 8.76 -7.04
C LYS A 64 5.06 7.61 -6.59
N THR A 65 4.63 6.89 -5.56
CA THR A 65 5.37 5.72 -5.06
C THR A 65 5.41 4.62 -6.12
N SER A 66 4.30 4.34 -6.80
CA SER A 66 4.24 3.38 -7.90
C SER A 66 5.18 3.76 -9.03
N LYS A 67 5.28 5.05 -9.39
CA LYS A 67 6.22 5.54 -10.41
C LYS A 67 7.67 5.31 -10.00
N LEU A 68 8.01 5.58 -8.74
CA LEU A 68 9.37 5.39 -8.22
C LEU A 68 9.76 3.90 -8.16
N THR A 69 8.87 3.03 -7.70
CA THR A 69 9.18 1.60 -7.52
C THR A 69 9.38 0.85 -8.83
N LYS A 70 8.92 1.38 -9.98
CA LYS A 70 9.17 0.77 -11.30
C LYS A 70 10.65 0.60 -11.65
N GLN A 71 11.51 1.35 -10.99
CA GLN A 71 12.97 1.24 -11.17
C GLN A 71 13.56 -0.04 -10.58
N ILE A 72 12.82 -0.73 -9.71
CA ILE A 72 13.30 -1.88 -8.93
C ILE A 72 12.33 -3.07 -9.06
N PHE A 73 11.03 -2.84 -8.89
CA PHE A 73 10.02 -3.89 -8.90
C PHE A 73 9.43 -4.07 -10.29
N PRO A 74 9.20 -5.31 -10.75
CA PRO A 74 8.65 -5.58 -12.09
C PRO A 74 7.12 -5.38 -12.17
N ILE A 75 6.49 -4.98 -11.07
CA ILE A 75 5.05 -4.80 -10.96
C ILE A 75 4.71 -3.53 -10.18
N THR A 76 3.54 -2.96 -10.48
CA THR A 76 2.85 -1.96 -9.66
C THR A 76 1.43 -2.48 -9.36
N LEU A 77 0.82 -2.04 -8.26
CA LEU A 77 -0.57 -2.39 -7.99
C LEU A 77 -1.49 -1.61 -8.93
N ASP A 78 -2.59 -2.23 -9.37
CA ASP A 78 -3.60 -1.52 -10.15
C ASP A 78 -4.50 -0.68 -9.25
N ILE A 79 -3.99 0.50 -8.86
CA ILE A 79 -4.67 1.41 -7.93
C ILE A 79 -5.93 2.07 -8.51
N GLU A 80 -6.09 2.03 -9.83
CA GLU A 80 -7.29 2.52 -10.54
C GLU A 80 -8.42 1.48 -10.59
N HIS A 81 -8.13 0.23 -10.20
CA HIS A 81 -9.11 -0.83 -10.24
C HIS A 81 -10.27 -0.52 -9.26
N PRO A 82 -11.56 -0.67 -9.62
CA PRO A 82 -12.68 -0.27 -8.76
C PRO A 82 -12.71 -0.99 -7.40
N ARG A 83 -12.17 -2.21 -7.34
CA ARG A 83 -11.98 -2.96 -6.08
C ARG A 83 -10.92 -2.37 -5.15
N TRP A 84 -9.96 -1.60 -5.67
CA TRP A 84 -8.90 -0.98 -4.87
C TRP A 84 -9.49 0.03 -3.87
N LYS A 85 -10.21 1.03 -4.38
CA LYS A 85 -10.88 2.03 -3.53
C LYS A 85 -11.85 1.39 -2.53
N LYS A 86 -12.65 0.41 -2.98
CA LYS A 86 -13.57 -0.33 -2.10
C LYS A 86 -12.83 -1.11 -0.99
N GLY A 87 -11.72 -1.75 -1.32
CA GLY A 87 -10.89 -2.46 -0.36
C GLY A 87 -10.26 -1.53 0.67
N LEU A 88 -9.77 -0.36 0.24
CA LEU A 88 -9.21 0.66 1.13
C LEU A 88 -10.25 1.20 2.11
N ALA A 89 -11.44 1.58 1.62
CA ALA A 89 -12.53 2.01 2.48
C ALA A 89 -12.95 0.90 3.47
N SER A 90 -13.00 -0.36 3.02
CA SER A 90 -13.35 -1.49 3.87
C SER A 90 -12.32 -1.75 4.96
N ILE A 91 -11.02 -1.69 4.66
CA ILE A 91 -9.98 -1.94 5.65
C ILE A 91 -9.85 -0.77 6.63
N GLN A 92 -10.05 0.47 6.17
CA GLN A 92 -10.09 1.65 7.02
C GLN A 92 -11.25 1.56 8.02
N LYS A 93 -12.46 1.25 7.55
CA LYS A 93 -13.62 1.12 8.43
C LYS A 93 -13.45 -0.02 9.43
N ALA A 94 -12.98 -1.19 8.97
CA ALA A 94 -12.73 -2.31 9.86
C ALA A 94 -11.67 -2.00 10.91
N ASN A 95 -10.64 -1.21 10.56
CA ASN A 95 -9.62 -0.79 11.51
C ASN A 95 -10.15 0.24 12.53
N ALA A 96 -11.00 1.19 12.11
CA ALA A 96 -11.69 2.10 13.02
C ALA A 96 -12.56 1.32 14.03
N ASP A 97 -13.44 0.44 13.53
CA ASP A 97 -14.28 -0.42 14.36
C ASP A 97 -13.45 -1.28 15.34
N LEU A 98 -12.25 -1.71 14.92
CA LEU A 98 -11.34 -2.49 15.75
C LEU A 98 -10.70 -1.65 16.87
N VAL A 99 -10.38 -0.39 16.61
CA VAL A 99 -9.85 0.54 17.61
C VAL A 99 -10.92 0.81 18.67
N ASP A 100 -12.15 1.10 18.26
CA ASP A 100 -13.26 1.37 19.17
C ASP A 100 -13.58 0.12 20.03
N ALA A 101 -13.67 -1.05 19.40
CA ALA A 101 -13.91 -2.30 20.12
C ALA A 101 -12.81 -2.63 21.15
N LYS A 102 -11.56 -2.24 20.89
CA LYS A 102 -10.45 -2.38 21.86
C LYS A 102 -10.59 -1.39 23.01
N ALA A 103 -10.94 -0.14 22.74
CA ALA A 103 -11.14 0.88 23.76
C ALA A 103 -12.30 0.52 24.71
N GLU A 104 -13.37 -0.05 24.18
CA GLU A 104 -14.57 -0.43 24.94
C GLU A 104 -14.51 -1.85 25.53
N GLY A 105 -13.44 -2.62 25.27
CA GLY A 105 -13.31 -4.00 25.76
C GLY A 105 -14.26 -5.01 25.12
N LYS A 106 -14.92 -4.67 24.00
CA LYS A 106 -15.90 -5.52 23.31
C LYS A 106 -15.22 -6.65 22.51
N LYS A 107 -14.99 -7.80 23.15
CA LYS A 107 -14.29 -8.96 22.57
C LYS A 107 -14.91 -9.47 21.26
N LEU A 108 -16.24 -9.55 21.17
CA LEU A 108 -16.93 -10.01 19.96
C LEU A 108 -16.70 -9.04 18.79
N ALA A 109 -16.90 -7.74 19.03
CA ALA A 109 -16.67 -6.69 18.03
C ALA A 109 -15.20 -6.69 17.56
N LYS A 110 -14.25 -6.91 18.48
CA LYS A 110 -12.82 -7.05 18.14
C LYS A 110 -12.58 -8.21 17.16
N ILE A 111 -13.16 -9.37 17.41
CA ILE A 111 -13.03 -10.55 16.53
C ILE A 111 -13.64 -10.26 15.16
N THR A 112 -14.88 -9.74 15.12
CA THR A 112 -15.57 -9.46 13.85
C THR A 112 -14.85 -8.39 13.03
N SER A 113 -14.34 -7.33 13.66
CA SER A 113 -13.59 -6.27 12.98
C SER A 113 -12.24 -6.77 12.46
N SER A 114 -11.58 -7.68 13.20
CA SER A 114 -10.34 -8.31 12.74
C SER A 114 -10.56 -9.19 11.50
N ILE A 115 -11.63 -9.98 11.48
CA ILE A 115 -12.01 -10.80 10.31
C ILE A 115 -12.31 -9.90 9.12
N ARG A 116 -13.09 -8.82 9.31
CA ARG A 116 -13.38 -7.84 8.25
C ARG A 116 -12.12 -7.17 7.70
N ALA A 117 -11.17 -6.80 8.56
CA ALA A 117 -9.90 -6.24 8.14
C ALA A 117 -9.08 -7.26 7.31
N GLY A 118 -9.03 -8.52 7.75
CA GLY A 118 -8.39 -9.60 7.00
C GLY A 118 -9.01 -9.83 5.62
N LEU A 119 -10.33 -9.89 5.53
CA LEU A 119 -11.05 -10.04 4.26
C LEU A 119 -10.83 -8.84 3.33
N ALA A 120 -10.84 -7.62 3.87
CA ALA A 120 -10.53 -6.41 3.10
C ALA A 120 -9.09 -6.42 2.57
N PHE A 121 -8.13 -6.87 3.38
CA PHE A 121 -6.74 -7.04 2.94
C PHE A 121 -6.61 -8.08 1.82
N VAL A 122 -7.29 -9.23 1.94
CA VAL A 122 -7.34 -10.24 0.87
C VAL A 122 -7.97 -9.66 -0.40
N MET A 123 -9.03 -8.87 -0.27
CA MET A 123 -9.66 -8.18 -1.40
C MET A 123 -8.68 -7.25 -2.12
N LEU A 124 -7.88 -6.48 -1.36
CA LEU A 124 -6.82 -5.60 -1.88
C LEU A 124 -5.69 -6.41 -2.53
N PHE A 125 -5.18 -7.44 -1.86
CA PHE A 125 -4.08 -8.28 -2.35
C PHE A 125 -4.45 -9.03 -3.63
N THR A 126 -5.73 -9.35 -3.83
CA THR A 126 -6.23 -10.01 -5.05
C THR A 126 -6.58 -9.05 -6.18
N VAL A 127 -6.47 -7.71 -5.99
CA VAL A 127 -6.52 -6.75 -7.10
C VAL A 127 -5.38 -7.06 -8.10
N PRO A 128 -5.61 -7.00 -9.42
CA PRO A 128 -4.56 -7.19 -10.41
C PRO A 128 -3.36 -6.26 -10.22
N SER A 129 -2.20 -6.68 -10.73
CA SER A 129 -1.01 -5.84 -10.80
C SER A 129 -0.62 -5.57 -12.25
N LYS A 130 -0.02 -4.39 -12.49
CA LYS A 130 0.48 -3.98 -13.80
C LYS A 130 1.96 -4.34 -13.92
N LYS A 131 2.28 -5.26 -14.82
CA LYS A 131 3.65 -5.68 -15.14
C LYS A 131 4.34 -4.66 -16.05
N HIS A 132 5.65 -4.52 -15.91
CA HIS A 132 6.48 -3.67 -16.76
C HIS A 132 7.94 -4.12 -16.72
N SER A 133 8.73 -3.68 -17.71
CA SER A 133 10.17 -3.90 -17.71
C SER A 133 10.86 -2.97 -16.72
N VAL A 134 11.74 -3.51 -15.89
CA VAL A 134 12.60 -2.72 -15.00
C VAL A 134 13.74 -2.12 -15.83
N PRO A 135 13.98 -0.80 -15.79
CA PRO A 135 15.05 -0.16 -16.56
C PRO A 135 16.43 -0.64 -16.10
N LEU A 136 17.38 -0.77 -17.02
CA LEU A 136 18.76 -1.20 -16.72
C LEU A 136 19.48 -0.22 -15.80
N VAL A 137 19.36 1.08 -16.08
CA VAL A 137 19.95 2.16 -15.27
C VAL A 137 18.89 2.71 -14.30
N THR A 138 19.20 2.74 -13.00
CA THR A 138 18.39 3.44 -12.00
C THR A 138 18.73 4.92 -12.01
N SER A 139 17.71 5.77 -12.04
CA SER A 139 17.85 7.23 -11.98
C SER A 139 16.93 7.74 -10.87
N MET A 140 17.50 8.13 -9.73
CA MET A 140 16.75 8.70 -8.60
C MET A 140 16.40 10.17 -8.85
N LYS A 141 15.81 10.47 -10.01
CA LYS A 141 15.14 11.76 -10.22
C LYS A 141 13.85 11.76 -9.39
N PRO A 142 13.56 12.80 -8.61
CA PRO A 142 12.33 12.85 -7.84
C PRO A 142 11.12 12.77 -8.76
N ALA A 143 10.12 11.99 -8.35
CA ALA A 143 8.82 11.96 -8.99
C ALA A 143 8.00 13.15 -8.46
N TYR A 144 8.17 14.31 -9.10
CA TYR A 144 7.32 15.48 -8.86
C TYR A 144 5.93 15.25 -9.45
#